data_AF-A0AAD4KLA6-F1
#
_entry.id   AF-A0AAD4KLA6-F1
#
_cell.length_a   1.000
_cell.length_b   1.000
_cell.length_c   1.000
_cell.angle_alpha   90.00
_cell.angle_beta   90.00
_cell.angle_gamma   90.00
#
_symmetry.space_group_name_H-M   'P 1'
#
loop_
_entity.id
_entity.type
_entity.pdbx_description
1 polymer ?
#
loop_
_entity_poly.entity_id
_entity_poly.type
_entity_poly.pdbx_seq_one_letter_code
_entity_poly.pdbx_strand_id
1 'polypeptide(L)'
;MGYHIHPDIAARLLPNARTADIGTGTGRNSSNLEIFFLDARQPIIPELEGTYDLVHVRLLAMGLLQSDWRPVVSNLTCLLKPGRALQWEECNFLTATHQGTNPATTFEAVRTIENLLLDAFSKHFVWAGVLF
;
A
#
# COMPACT_ATOMS: atom_id res chain seq x y z
N MET A 1 15.66 -3.64 0.69
CA MET A 1 14.35 -3.19 1.21
C MET A 1 13.60 -4.44 1.62
N GLY A 2 13.29 -4.62 2.90
CA GLY A 2 12.50 -5.75 3.37
C GLY A 2 11.04 -5.32 3.50
N TYR A 3 10.11 -6.12 2.97
CA TYR A 3 8.68 -5.94 3.22
C TYR A 3 8.34 -6.45 4.62
N HIS A 4 7.47 -5.77 5.35
CA HIS A 4 6.89 -6.32 6.58
C HIS A 4 5.75 -7.26 6.20
N ILE A 5 6.07 -8.50 5.82
CA ILE A 5 5.08 -9.48 5.35
C ILE A 5 4.41 -10.17 6.54
N HIS A 6 3.08 -10.28 6.51
CA HIS A 6 2.32 -11.02 7.52
C HIS A 6 2.83 -12.47 7.63
N PRO A 7 3.02 -13.04 8.85
CA PRO A 7 3.59 -14.37 9.04
C PRO A 7 2.91 -15.47 8.23
N ASP A 8 1.57 -15.44 8.12
CA ASP A 8 0.81 -16.43 7.34
C ASP A 8 1.06 -16.33 5.84
N ILE A 9 1.35 -15.14 5.31
CA ILE A 9 1.72 -14.96 3.91
C ILE A 9 3.15 -15.46 3.73
N ALA A 10 4.08 -15.02 4.59
CA ALA A 10 5.48 -15.43 4.55
C ALA A 10 5.64 -16.96 4.60
N ALA A 11 4.87 -17.64 5.44
CA ALA A 11 4.89 -19.10 5.57
C ALA A 11 4.47 -19.86 4.29
N ARG A 12 3.81 -19.18 3.34
CA ARG A 12 3.31 -19.77 2.08
C ARG A 12 4.08 -19.28 0.85
N LEU A 13 5.01 -18.34 1.01
CA LEU A 13 5.84 -17.83 -0.10
C LEU A 13 6.94 -18.83 -0.44
N LEU A 14 7.09 -19.09 -1.74
CA LEU A 14 8.17 -19.91 -2.27
C LEU A 14 9.48 -19.10 -2.28
N PRO A 15 10.66 -19.74 -2.23
CA PRO A 15 11.95 -19.04 -2.29
C PRO A 15 12.16 -18.16 -3.53
N ASN A 16 11.47 -18.47 -4.62
CA ASN A 16 11.49 -17.74 -5.90
C ASN A 16 10.18 -16.96 -6.16
N ALA A 17 9.43 -16.63 -5.10
CA ALA A 17 8.16 -15.91 -5.22
C ALA A 17 8.33 -14.58 -5.98
N ARG A 18 7.44 -14.34 -6.94
CA ARG A 18 7.38 -13.05 -7.65
C ARG A 18 6.52 -12.09 -6.85
N THR A 19 7.08 -10.94 -6.48
CA THR A 19 6.36 -9.89 -5.74
C THR A 19 6.17 -8.66 -6.62
N ALA A 20 4.94 -8.15 -6.70
CA ALA A 20 4.66 -6.82 -7.23
C ALA A 20 4.65 -5.83 -6.07
N ASP A 21 5.47 -4.79 -6.16
CA ASP A 21 5.48 -3.68 -5.20
C ASP A 21 4.79 -2.46 -5.82
N ILE A 22 3.60 -2.14 -5.32
CA ILE A 22 2.77 -1.07 -5.87
C ILE A 22 3.10 0.24 -5.18
N GLY A 23 3.36 1.28 -5.97
CA GLY A 23 3.75 2.58 -5.45
C GLY A 23 5.21 2.65 -4.98
N THR A 24 6.11 1.90 -5.63
CA THR A 24 7.54 1.73 -5.26
C THR A 24 8.38 3.02 -5.19
N GLY A 25 7.80 4.18 -5.53
CA GLY A 25 8.45 5.49 -5.43
C GLY A 25 9.68 5.60 -6.34
N THR A 26 10.85 5.83 -5.75
CA THR A 26 12.12 6.00 -6.47
C THR A 26 12.85 4.67 -6.74
N GLY A 27 12.12 3.57 -6.91
CA GLY A 27 12.70 2.29 -7.31
C GLY A 27 13.63 2.45 -8.53
N ARG A 28 14.67 1.62 -8.63
CA ARG A 28 15.55 1.58 -9.82
C ARG A 28 15.69 0.15 -10.34
N ASN A 29 15.68 -0.01 -11.66
CA ASN A 29 15.87 -1.32 -12.29
C ASN A 29 17.18 -1.98 -11.83
N SER A 30 17.12 -3.30 -11.67
CA SER A 30 18.29 -4.15 -11.37
C SER A 30 18.07 -5.55 -11.94
N SER A 31 19.05 -6.45 -11.85
CA SER A 31 18.94 -7.81 -12.38
C SER A 31 17.76 -8.62 -11.82
N ASN A 32 17.24 -8.24 -10.64
CA ASN A 32 16.12 -8.90 -9.97
C ASN A 32 14.92 -7.95 -9.76
N LEU A 33 14.92 -6.77 -10.39
CA LEU A 33 13.88 -5.77 -10.24
C LEU A 33 13.58 -5.10 -11.57
N GLU A 34 12.34 -5.21 -12.00
CA GLU A 34 11.80 -4.53 -13.17
C GLU A 34 10.75 -3.51 -12.73
N ILE A 35 10.80 -2.31 -13.31
CA ILE A 35 9.89 -1.22 -13.00
C ILE A 35 8.92 -1.01 -14.16
N PHE A 36 7.64 -0.99 -13.80
CA PHE A 36 6.55 -0.65 -14.70
C PHE A 36 5.94 0.68 -14.27
N PHE A 37 5.68 1.56 -15.25
CA PHE A 37 4.93 2.79 -15.05
C PHE A 37 3.49 2.55 -15.53
N LEU A 38 2.60 2.20 -14.59
CA LEU A 38 1.20 1.92 -14.84
C LEU A 38 0.32 2.81 -13.97
N ASP A 39 -0.91 3.02 -14.42
CA ASP A 39 -1.97 3.62 -13.62
C ASP A 39 -2.81 2.50 -13.00
N ALA A 40 -2.80 2.36 -11.67
CA ALA A 40 -3.54 1.32 -10.96
C ALA A 40 -5.07 1.40 -11.17
N ARG A 41 -5.59 2.54 -11.63
CA ARG A 41 -7.01 2.74 -11.97
C ARG A 41 -7.38 2.13 -13.32
N GLN A 42 -6.40 1.84 -14.17
CA GLN A 42 -6.60 1.24 -15.49
C GLN A 42 -6.44 -0.28 -15.44
N PRO A 43 -7.10 -1.02 -16.36
CA PRO A 43 -6.90 -2.46 -16.49
C PRO A 43 -5.42 -2.83 -16.58
N ILE A 44 -5.05 -3.94 -15.95
CA ILE A 44 -3.68 -4.46 -15.99
C ILE A 44 -3.35 -4.92 -17.41
N ILE A 45 -2.10 -4.71 -17.82
CA ILE A 45 -1.62 -5.20 -19.11
C ILE A 45 -1.57 -6.75 -19.12
N PRO A 46 -1.93 -7.42 -20.22
CA PRO A 46 -2.05 -8.88 -20.27
C PRO A 46 -0.79 -9.63 -19.80
N GLU A 47 0.38 -9.06 -20.00
CA GLU A 47 1.67 -9.65 -19.64
C GLU A 47 1.88 -9.83 -18.13
N LEU A 48 1.15 -9.05 -17.32
CA LEU A 48 1.25 -9.05 -15.86
C LEU A 48 0.09 -9.77 -15.17
N GLU A 49 -0.97 -10.12 -15.90
CA GLU A 49 -2.12 -10.83 -15.34
C GLU A 49 -1.72 -12.21 -14.80
N GLY A 50 -2.11 -12.50 -13.55
CA GLY A 50 -1.88 -13.79 -12.93
C GLY A 50 -0.40 -14.15 -12.74
N THR A 51 0.50 -13.17 -12.65
CA THR A 51 1.95 -13.43 -12.65
C THR A 51 2.61 -13.43 -11.28
N TYR A 52 2.00 -12.81 -10.27
CA TYR A 52 2.61 -12.57 -8.97
C TYR A 52 2.11 -13.50 -7.88
N ASP A 53 3.03 -13.88 -6.98
CA ASP A 53 2.79 -14.68 -5.78
C ASP A 53 2.41 -13.80 -4.57
N LEU A 54 2.76 -12.52 -4.64
CA LEU A 54 2.41 -11.49 -3.67
C LEU A 54 2.22 -10.16 -4.42
N VAL A 55 1.12 -9.47 -4.15
CA VAL A 55 0.97 -8.04 -4.48
C VAL A 55 1.05 -7.29 -3.16
N HIS A 56 2.10 -6.50 -3.00
CA HIS A 56 2.31 -5.66 -1.83
C HIS A 56 1.96 -4.22 -2.19
N VAL A 57 1.10 -3.60 -1.40
CA VAL A 57 0.69 -2.20 -1.57
C VAL A 57 1.01 -1.45 -0.29
N ARG A 58 1.68 -0.31 -0.41
CA ARG A 58 2.04 0.50 0.74
C ARG A 58 1.89 1.99 0.46
N LEU A 59 1.24 2.70 1.39
CA LEU A 59 1.08 4.16 1.37
C LEU A 59 0.38 4.68 0.10
N LEU A 60 -0.45 3.85 -0.54
CA LEU A 60 -1.15 4.23 -1.76
C LEU A 60 -2.47 4.93 -1.45
N ALA A 61 -3.08 4.69 -0.27
CA ALA A 61 -4.38 5.24 0.09
C ALA A 61 -4.44 6.77 0.05
N MET A 62 -3.34 7.46 0.32
CA MET A 62 -3.28 8.93 0.25
C MET A 62 -3.41 9.48 -1.18
N GLY A 63 -3.14 8.67 -2.21
CA GLY A 63 -3.23 9.07 -3.61
C GLY A 63 -4.56 8.75 -4.28
N LEU A 64 -5.55 8.21 -3.53
CA LEU A 64 -6.76 7.65 -4.10
C LEU A 64 -8.01 8.40 -3.63
N LEU A 65 -8.92 8.66 -4.58
CA LEU A 65 -10.25 9.13 -4.28
C LEU A 65 -11.17 7.97 -3.91
N GLN A 66 -12.31 8.27 -3.29
CA GLN A 66 -13.31 7.25 -2.95
C GLN A 66 -13.75 6.43 -4.17
N SER A 67 -13.87 7.07 -5.34
CA SER A 67 -14.23 6.42 -6.61
C SER A 67 -13.15 5.49 -7.16
N ASP A 68 -11.90 5.68 -6.75
CA ASP A 68 -10.76 4.91 -7.27
C ASP A 68 -10.62 3.55 -6.58
N TRP A 69 -11.25 3.35 -5.42
CA TRP A 69 -11.00 2.16 -4.62
C TRP A 69 -11.34 0.86 -5.31
N ARG A 70 -12.58 0.77 -5.79
CA ARG A 70 -13.09 -0.43 -6.44
C ARG A 70 -12.27 -0.80 -7.69
N PRO A 71 -11.99 0.12 -8.64
CA PRO A 71 -11.16 -0.23 -9.79
C PRO A 71 -9.73 -0.59 -9.39
N VAL A 72 -9.10 0.15 -8.46
CA VAL A 72 -7.73 -0.17 -8.02
C VAL A 72 -7.64 -1.56 -7.40
N VAL A 73 -8.50 -1.89 -6.44
CA VAL A 73 -8.48 -3.22 -5.81
C VAL A 73 -8.74 -4.31 -6.86
N SER A 74 -9.71 -4.10 -7.76
CA SER A 74 -10.00 -5.05 -8.84
C SER A 74 -8.77 -5.29 -9.72
N ASN A 75 -8.14 -4.22 -10.22
CA ASN A 75 -6.99 -4.32 -11.10
C ASN A 75 -5.80 -4.98 -10.39
N LEU A 76 -5.50 -4.59 -9.15
CA LEU A 76 -4.40 -5.19 -8.39
C LEU A 76 -4.63 -6.67 -8.10
N THR A 77 -5.88 -7.11 -7.91
CA THR A 77 -6.16 -8.55 -7.78
C THR A 77 -5.92 -9.34 -9.07
N CYS A 78 -6.03 -8.72 -10.25
CA CYS A 78 -5.72 -9.38 -11.52
C CYS A 78 -4.23 -9.74 -11.68
N LEU A 79 -3.34 -9.10 -10.93
CA LEU A 79 -1.91 -9.43 -10.92
C LEU A 79 -1.61 -10.78 -10.23
N LEU A 80 -2.52 -11.26 -9.37
CA LEU A 80 -2.30 -12.44 -8.54
C LEU A 80 -2.53 -13.74 -9.30
N LYS A 81 -1.63 -14.71 -9.12
CA LYS A 81 -1.96 -16.11 -9.41
C LYS A 81 -3.11 -16.58 -8.50
N PRO A 82 -3.90 -17.60 -8.91
CA PRO A 82 -4.93 -18.18 -8.05
C PRO A 82 -4.38 -18.62 -6.67
N GLY A 83 -5.10 -18.25 -5.60
CA GLY A 83 -4.76 -18.61 -4.22
C GLY A 83 -3.58 -17.86 -3.61
N ARG A 84 -3.10 -16.78 -4.24
CA ARG A 84 -2.05 -15.90 -3.71
C ARG A 84 -2.63 -14.69 -2.98
N ALA A 85 -1.77 -13.93 -2.32
CA ALA A 85 -2.18 -12.90 -1.39
C ALA A 85 -1.89 -11.49 -1.92
N LEU A 86 -2.84 -10.58 -1.69
CA LEU A 86 -2.59 -9.14 -1.67
C LEU A 86 -2.39 -8.71 -0.21
N GLN A 87 -1.30 -8.02 0.08
CA GLN A 87 -1.09 -7.38 1.36
C GLN A 87 -1.11 -5.86 1.17
N TRP A 88 -2.01 -5.20 1.89
CA TRP A 88 -2.15 -3.75 1.89
C TRP A 88 -1.71 -3.19 3.24
N GLU A 89 -0.65 -2.38 3.25
CA GLU A 89 -0.10 -1.75 4.45
C GLU A 89 -0.30 -0.23 4.40
N GLU A 90 -0.92 0.33 5.44
CA GLU A 90 -1.11 1.78 5.58
C GLU A 90 -0.73 2.23 6.99
N CYS A 91 -0.50 3.53 7.14
CA CYS A 91 -0.42 4.10 8.47
C CYS A 91 -1.81 4.07 9.13
N ASN A 92 -1.84 3.76 10.42
CA ASN A 92 -2.99 4.07 11.24
C ASN A 92 -2.99 5.58 11.55
N PHE A 93 -3.61 6.36 10.67
CA PHE A 93 -3.68 7.82 10.81
C PHE A 93 -4.65 8.26 11.92
N LEU A 94 -5.56 7.40 12.37
CA LEU A 94 -6.59 7.76 13.35
C LEU A 94 -6.06 7.82 14.79
N THR A 95 -4.93 7.16 15.07
CA THR A 95 -4.36 7.07 16.42
C THR A 95 -2.89 7.49 16.43
N ALA A 96 -2.48 8.39 15.53
CA ALA A 96 -1.11 8.86 15.47
C ALA A 96 -0.72 9.52 16.80
N THR A 97 0.45 9.16 17.34
CA THR A 97 1.01 9.79 18.55
C THR A 97 2.35 10.42 18.23
N HIS A 98 2.60 11.60 18.79
CA HIS A 98 3.84 12.33 18.60
C HIS A 98 4.84 12.02 19.73
N GLN A 99 6.04 11.58 19.37
CA GLN A 99 7.11 11.29 20.33
C GLN A 99 8.30 12.22 20.09
N GLY A 100 8.69 12.97 21.11
CA GLY A 100 9.83 13.89 21.08
C GLY A 100 11.01 13.29 21.82
N THR A 101 12.22 13.55 21.34
CA THR A 101 13.44 13.10 22.02
C THR A 101 13.84 14.01 23.19
N ASN A 102 13.24 15.20 23.31
CA ASN A 102 13.36 16.10 24.45
C ASN A 102 12.11 17.01 24.64
N PRO A 103 11.93 17.64 25.81
CA PRO A 103 10.76 18.47 26.11
C PRO A 103 10.63 19.77 25.29
N ALA A 104 11.68 20.23 24.62
CA ALA A 104 11.65 21.43 23.78
C ALA A 104 11.26 21.11 22.32
N THR A 105 11.09 19.82 21.98
CA THR A 105 10.64 19.39 20.66
C THR A 105 9.21 19.87 20.44
N THR A 106 9.00 20.61 19.36
CA THR A 106 7.67 21.06 18.95
C THR A 106 7.05 20.07 17.98
N PHE A 107 5.72 19.99 17.99
CA PHE A 107 4.96 19.10 17.11
C PHE A 107 4.02 19.85 16.18
N GLU A 108 4.15 21.18 16.07
CA GLU A 108 3.22 22.01 15.31
C GLU A 108 3.14 21.62 13.83
N ALA A 109 4.29 21.38 13.19
CA ALA A 109 4.33 20.96 11.79
C ALA A 109 3.67 19.59 11.58
N VAL A 110 3.97 18.63 12.45
CA VAL A 110 3.43 17.26 12.31
C VAL A 110 1.94 17.21 12.66
N ARG A 111 1.48 18.03 13.62
CA ARG A 111 0.06 18.21 13.94
C ARG A 111 -0.69 18.90 12.80
N THR A 112 -0.05 19.84 12.09
CA THR A 112 -0.63 20.44 10.89
C THR A 112 -0.85 19.38 9.80
N ILE A 113 0.15 18.52 9.56
CA ILE A 113 0.04 17.41 8.60
C ILE A 113 -1.05 16.42 9.05
N GLU A 114 -1.06 16.02 10.32
CA GLU A 114 -2.07 15.13 10.88
C GLU A 114 -3.49 15.66 10.66
N ASN A 115 -3.73 16.94 10.96
CA ASN A 115 -5.04 17.55 10.76
C ASN A 115 -5.47 17.56 9.27
N LEU A 116 -4.54 17.84 8.36
CA LEU A 116 -4.81 17.77 6.91
C LEU A 116 -5.18 16.35 6.47
N LEU A 117 -4.47 15.34 7.01
CA LEU A 117 -4.76 13.93 6.71
C LEU A 117 -6.12 13.52 7.26
N LEU A 118 -6.40 13.82 8.53
CA LEU A 118 -7.69 13.50 9.16
C LEU A 118 -8.86 14.17 8.42
N ASP A 119 -8.72 15.43 8.01
CA ASP A 119 -9.73 16.13 7.23
C ASP A 119 -9.97 15.45 5.87
N ALA A 120 -8.90 15.12 5.14
CA ALA A 120 -8.99 14.40 3.87
C ALA A 120 -9.66 13.03 4.03
N PHE A 121 -9.27 12.24 5.04
CA PHE A 121 -9.90 10.94 5.30
C PHE A 121 -11.37 11.08 5.73
N SER A 122 -11.71 12.04 6.59
CA SER A 122 -13.09 12.22 7.06
C SER A 122 -14.08 12.58 5.94
N LYS A 123 -13.60 13.26 4.89
CA LYS A 123 -14.41 13.68 3.74
C LYS A 123 -14.53 12.63 2.65
N HIS A 124 -13.55 11.73 2.54
CA HIS A 124 -13.44 10.79 1.43
C HIS A 124 -13.60 9.32 1.83
N PHE A 125 -13.58 9.01 3.14
CA PHE A 125 -13.79 7.68 3.67
C PHE A 125 -14.91 7.66 4.72
N VAL A 126 -16.04 7.05 4.36
CA VAL A 126 -17.02 6.60 5.36
C VAL A 126 -16.56 5.22 5.83
N TRP A 127 -15.89 5.15 6.98
CA TRP A 127 -15.45 3.88 7.56
C TRP A 127 -16.63 3.18 8.25
N ALA A 128 -17.05 2.02 7.73
CA ALA A 128 -17.81 1.04 8.49
C ALA A 128 -16.78 0.13 9.18
N GLY A 129 -16.72 0.21 10.51
CA GLY A 129 -15.78 -0.54 11.34
C GLY A 129 -15.76 -2.03 11.06
N VAL A 130 -14.61 -2.56 10.61
CA VAL A 130 -14.22 -3.95 10.88
C VAL A 130 -12.74 -3.95 11.26
N LEU A 131 -12.50 -4.10 12.56
CA LEU A 131 -11.20 -4.42 13.14
C LEU A 131 -10.89 -5.88 12.81
N PHE A 132 -9.69 -6.16 12.30
CA PHE A 132 -9.02 -7.45 12.46
C PHE A 132 -7.75 -7.22 13.26
#